data_AF-A0A7W1D1G4-F1
#
_entry.id   AF-A0A7W1D1G4-F1
#
_cell.length_a   1.000
_cell.length_b   1.000
_cell.length_c   1.000
_cell.angle_alpha   90.00
_cell.angle_beta   90.00
_cell.angle_gamma   90.00
#
_symmetry.space_group_name_H-M   'P 1'
#
loop_
_entity.id
_entity.type
_entity.pdbx_description
1 polymer ?
#
loop_
_entity_poly.entity_id
_entity_poly.type
_entity_poly.pdbx_seq_one_letter_code
_entity_poly.pdbx_strand_id
1 'polypeptide(L)'
;VMDTLHTGAQAMWDLRRLVWWLRKSEGAPAIGALGHSLGGYAVSLLASLEEDLDCVVAGNPAVDPSHLFWANALAVATHSLSAEGIREETYKALLRPVSPLELEPVVPHERRAIFASVVDRVVPPVQAHSLWRHWDEPRIGWYQGAHQRFIRAPEGRKVLEETLHAADMLPKETTGTASHSG
;
A
#
# COMPACT_ATOMS: atom_id res chain seq x y z
N VAL A 1 -11.94 6.06 -17.19
CA VAL A 1 -11.96 6.77 -15.88
C VAL A 1 -13.03 6.22 -14.95
N MET A 2 -14.30 6.21 -15.36
CA MET A 2 -15.38 5.65 -14.54
C MET A 2 -15.08 4.20 -14.11
N ASP A 3 -14.47 3.40 -14.98
CA ASP A 3 -14.09 2.03 -14.62
C ASP A 3 -13.04 1.97 -13.50
N THR A 4 -12.07 2.89 -13.47
CA THR A 4 -11.06 2.97 -12.40
C THR A 4 -11.69 3.37 -11.06
N LEU A 5 -12.64 4.31 -11.09
CA LEU A 5 -13.44 4.67 -9.91
C LEU A 5 -14.23 3.48 -9.38
N HIS A 6 -15.00 2.81 -10.24
CA HIS A 6 -15.78 1.64 -9.86
C HIS A 6 -14.88 0.50 -9.36
N THR A 7 -13.72 0.28 -9.99
CA THR A 7 -12.75 -0.73 -9.57
C THR A 7 -12.21 -0.42 -8.18
N GLY A 8 -11.84 0.83 -7.90
CA GLY A 8 -11.39 1.25 -6.57
C GLY A 8 -12.47 1.07 -5.50
N ALA A 9 -13.70 1.51 -5.80
CA ALA A 9 -14.83 1.39 -4.89
C ALA A 9 -15.19 -0.09 -4.61
N GLN A 10 -15.19 -0.93 -5.64
CA GLN A 10 -15.45 -2.36 -5.52
C GLN A 10 -14.36 -3.05 -4.69
N ALA A 11 -13.08 -2.76 -4.95
CA ALA A 11 -11.99 -3.30 -4.15
C ALA A 11 -12.13 -2.95 -2.66
N MET A 12 -12.55 -1.73 -2.33
CA MET A 12 -12.80 -1.33 -0.93
C MET A 12 -14.01 -2.05 -0.34
N TRP A 13 -15.09 -2.22 -1.12
CA TRP A 13 -16.25 -2.99 -0.71
C TRP A 13 -15.88 -4.44 -0.35
N ASP A 14 -15.03 -5.06 -1.18
CA ASP A 14 -14.60 -6.47 -1.04
C ASP A 14 -13.67 -6.63 0.17
N LEU A 15 -12.63 -5.79 0.25
CA LEU A 15 -11.61 -5.88 1.30
C LEU A 15 -12.19 -5.60 2.69
N ARG A 16 -13.06 -4.59 2.84
CA ARG A 16 -13.68 -4.28 4.13
C ARG A 16 -14.61 -5.40 4.61
N ARG A 17 -15.30 -6.09 3.69
CA ARG A 17 -16.07 -7.30 4.05
C ARG A 17 -15.18 -8.45 4.45
N LEU A 18 -14.04 -8.62 3.79
CA LEU A 18 -13.08 -9.64 4.19
C LEU A 18 -12.53 -9.37 5.59
N VAL A 19 -12.16 -8.12 5.91
CA VAL A 19 -11.72 -7.71 7.26
C VAL A 19 -12.82 -7.98 8.27
N TRP A 20 -14.05 -7.55 8.01
CA TRP A 20 -15.19 -7.81 8.87
C TRP A 20 -15.42 -9.31 9.09
N TRP A 21 -15.36 -10.12 8.03
CA TRP A 21 -15.56 -11.57 8.11
C TRP A 21 -14.46 -12.25 8.92
N LEU A 22 -13.19 -11.90 8.70
CA LEU A 22 -12.06 -12.40 9.50
C LEU A 22 -12.24 -12.06 10.98
N ARG A 23 -12.68 -10.84 11.30
CA ARG A 23 -12.86 -10.40 12.69
C ARG A 23 -14.06 -11.07 13.36
N LYS A 24 -15.22 -11.08 12.70
CA LYS A 24 -16.50 -11.48 13.29
C LYS A 24 -16.83 -12.96 13.14
N SER A 25 -16.42 -13.58 12.03
CA SER A 25 -16.73 -14.99 11.75
C SER A 25 -15.59 -15.90 12.18
N GLU A 26 -14.35 -15.55 11.83
CA GLU A 26 -13.17 -16.37 12.16
C GLU A 26 -12.56 -16.03 13.53
N GLY A 27 -13.02 -14.96 14.19
CA GLY A 27 -12.51 -14.55 15.49
C GLY A 27 -11.03 -14.15 15.46
N ALA A 28 -10.54 -13.63 14.33
CA ALA A 28 -9.14 -13.26 14.16
C ALA A 28 -8.72 -12.26 15.26
N PRO A 29 -7.67 -12.56 16.05
CA PRO A 29 -7.22 -11.69 17.14
C PRO A 29 -6.54 -10.42 16.61
N ALA A 30 -5.93 -10.49 15.42
CA ALA A 30 -5.34 -9.37 14.71
C ALA A 30 -5.46 -9.55 13.19
N ILE A 31 -5.54 -8.45 12.45
CA ILE A 31 -5.68 -8.40 10.99
C ILE A 31 -4.72 -7.36 10.43
N GLY A 32 -3.71 -7.81 9.69
CA GLY A 32 -2.80 -6.96 8.94
C GLY A 32 -3.07 -7.03 7.43
N ALA A 33 -2.79 -5.95 6.70
CA ALA A 33 -2.89 -5.90 5.26
C ALA A 33 -1.51 -5.73 4.60
N LEU A 34 -1.19 -6.59 3.63
CA LEU A 34 0.01 -6.49 2.81
C LEU A 34 -0.41 -6.47 1.34
N GLY A 35 0.05 -5.48 0.59
CA GLY A 35 -0.26 -5.35 -0.83
C GLY A 35 0.96 -4.95 -1.65
N HIS A 36 1.11 -5.53 -2.83
CA HIS A 36 2.18 -5.17 -3.78
C HIS A 36 1.59 -4.59 -5.08
N SER A 37 2.22 -3.56 -5.65
CA SER A 37 1.79 -2.94 -6.91
C SER A 37 0.37 -2.37 -6.82
N LEU A 38 -0.58 -2.86 -7.62
CA LEU A 38 -2.00 -2.55 -7.48
C LEU A 38 -2.57 -2.97 -6.12
N GLY A 39 -2.08 -4.07 -5.54
CA GLY A 39 -2.39 -4.43 -4.16
C GLY A 39 -1.87 -3.40 -3.17
N GLY A 40 -0.73 -2.77 -3.45
CA GLY A 40 -0.18 -1.66 -2.68
C GLY A 40 -1.10 -0.44 -2.69
N TYR A 41 -1.67 -0.10 -3.85
CA TYR A 41 -2.75 0.89 -3.96
C TYR A 41 -3.96 0.50 -3.08
N ALA A 42 -4.42 -0.74 -3.20
CA ALA A 42 -5.62 -1.20 -2.51
C ALA A 42 -5.45 -1.15 -0.98
N VAL A 43 -4.34 -1.67 -0.44
CA VAL A 43 -4.10 -1.63 1.01
C VAL A 43 -3.83 -0.21 1.52
N SER A 44 -3.28 0.68 0.68
CA SER A 44 -3.07 2.08 1.06
C SER A 44 -4.41 2.83 1.18
N LEU A 45 -5.35 2.56 0.27
CA LEU A 45 -6.69 3.13 0.33
C LEU A 45 -7.48 2.53 1.50
N LEU A 46 -7.36 1.21 1.70
CA LEU A 46 -7.99 0.52 2.83
C LEU A 46 -7.52 1.08 4.17
N ALA A 47 -6.23 1.40 4.32
CA ALA A 47 -5.67 1.99 5.53
C ALA A 47 -6.25 3.37 5.88
N SER A 48 -6.98 4.01 4.96
CA SER A 48 -7.69 5.28 5.18
C SER A 48 -9.19 5.10 5.45
N LEU A 49 -9.70 3.88 5.33
CA LEU A 49 -11.14 3.57 5.39
C LEU A 49 -11.52 2.49 6.39
N GLU A 50 -10.55 1.71 6.87
CA GLU A 50 -10.79 0.56 7.76
C GLU A 50 -10.06 0.72 9.09
N GLU A 51 -10.84 0.91 10.15
CA GLU A 51 -10.36 1.10 11.53
C GLU A 51 -9.98 -0.23 12.20
N ASP A 52 -10.53 -1.36 11.73
CA ASP A 52 -10.27 -2.69 12.31
C ASP A 52 -8.96 -3.34 11.81
N LEU A 53 -8.09 -2.58 11.13
CA LEU A 53 -6.75 -3.01 10.72
C LEU A 53 -5.70 -2.74 11.79
N ASP A 54 -4.97 -3.79 12.17
CA ASP A 54 -3.88 -3.71 13.14
C ASP A 54 -2.59 -3.18 12.52
N CYS A 55 -2.33 -3.44 11.24
CA CYS A 55 -1.21 -2.84 10.50
C CYS A 55 -1.38 -2.89 8.99
N VAL A 56 -0.59 -2.09 8.27
CA VAL A 56 -0.53 -2.10 6.81
C VAL A 56 0.91 -2.01 6.30
N VAL A 57 1.21 -2.80 5.26
CA VAL A 57 2.46 -2.75 4.51
C VAL A 57 2.17 -2.58 3.03
N ALA A 58 2.62 -1.46 2.45
CA ALA A 58 2.45 -1.13 1.04
C ALA A 58 3.76 -1.35 0.27
N GLY A 59 3.75 -2.32 -0.66
CA GLY A 59 4.91 -2.73 -1.45
C GLY A 59 4.87 -2.20 -2.87
N ASN A 60 5.91 -1.49 -3.32
CA ASN A 60 5.96 -0.85 -4.65
C ASN A 60 4.59 -0.27 -5.06
N PRO A 61 3.97 0.60 -4.23
CA PRO A 61 2.53 0.84 -4.31
C PRO A 61 2.15 1.78 -5.44
N ALA A 62 1.14 1.41 -6.24
CA ALA A 62 0.65 2.18 -7.40
C ALA A 62 -0.37 3.27 -7.02
N VAL A 63 0.01 4.20 -6.15
CA VAL A 63 -0.91 5.11 -5.42
C VAL A 63 -1.45 6.30 -6.20
N ASP A 64 -0.83 6.69 -7.32
CA ASP A 64 -1.32 7.75 -8.22
C ASP A 64 -1.61 7.14 -9.60
N PRO A 65 -2.80 6.53 -9.80
CA PRO A 65 -3.20 5.94 -11.07
C PRO A 65 -3.31 6.96 -12.20
N SER A 66 -3.53 8.25 -11.89
CA SER A 66 -3.52 9.30 -12.89
C SER A 66 -2.11 9.47 -13.45
N HIS A 67 -1.13 9.75 -12.58
CA HIS A 67 0.26 9.88 -13.00
C HIS A 67 0.77 8.63 -13.72
N LEU A 68 0.42 7.42 -13.23
CA LEU A 68 0.81 6.18 -13.90
C LEU A 68 0.21 6.05 -15.30
N PHE A 69 -1.03 6.47 -15.52
CA PHE A 69 -1.62 6.49 -16.86
C PHE A 69 -0.86 7.47 -17.76
N TRP A 70 -0.66 8.73 -17.34
CA TRP A 70 0.00 9.73 -18.19
C TRP A 70 1.45 9.39 -18.50
N ALA A 71 2.18 8.82 -17.55
CA ALA A 71 3.57 8.44 -17.72
C ALA A 71 3.77 7.22 -18.64
N ASN A 72 2.77 6.34 -18.77
CA ASN A 72 2.90 5.06 -19.48
C ASN A 72 2.00 4.92 -20.72
N ALA A 73 0.99 5.78 -20.89
CA ALA A 73 0.11 5.74 -22.04
C ALA A 73 0.85 6.11 -23.33
N LEU A 74 0.45 5.50 -24.45
CA LEU A 74 0.98 5.85 -25.77
C LEU A 74 0.72 7.33 -26.06
N ALA A 75 1.71 8.01 -26.65
CA ALA A 75 1.59 9.43 -27.00
C ALA A 75 0.34 9.75 -27.82
N VAL A 76 -0.07 8.86 -28.73
CA VAL A 76 -1.31 9.03 -29.51
C VAL A 76 -2.55 9.08 -28.61
N ALA A 77 -2.61 8.26 -27.56
CA ALA A 77 -3.73 8.23 -26.64
C ALA A 77 -3.78 9.50 -25.79
N THR A 78 -2.64 9.95 -25.27
CA THR A 78 -2.56 11.19 -24.47
C THR A 78 -2.78 12.44 -25.31
N HIS A 79 -2.34 12.46 -26.58
CA HIS A 79 -2.62 13.55 -27.52
C HIS A 79 -4.10 13.64 -27.87
N SER A 80 -4.77 12.52 -28.17
CA SER A 80 -6.20 12.50 -28.43
C SER A 80 -7.00 13.03 -27.24
N LEU A 81 -6.69 12.55 -26.03
CA LEU A 81 -7.31 13.06 -24.79
C LEU A 81 -7.06 14.56 -24.60
N SER A 82 -5.82 15.01 -24.85
CA SER A 82 -5.45 16.43 -24.72
C SER A 82 -6.20 17.32 -25.72
N ALA A 83 -6.46 16.82 -26.93
CA ALA A 83 -7.25 17.53 -27.94
C ALA A 83 -8.72 17.72 -27.51
N GLU A 84 -9.24 16.79 -26.69
CA GLU A 84 -10.55 16.90 -26.05
C GLU A 84 -10.52 17.74 -24.75
N GLY A 85 -9.39 18.35 -24.41
CA GLY A 85 -9.20 19.18 -23.22
C GLY A 85 -8.98 18.37 -21.93
N ILE A 86 -8.85 17.05 -22.03
CA ILE A 86 -8.60 16.16 -20.89
C ILE A 86 -7.11 16.16 -20.57
N ARG A 87 -6.79 16.50 -19.32
CA ARG A 87 -5.42 16.53 -18.80
C ARG A 87 -5.25 15.56 -17.64
N GLU A 88 -4.01 15.36 -17.20
CA GLU A 88 -3.71 14.54 -16.03
C GLU A 88 -4.46 15.04 -14.79
N GLU A 89 -4.56 16.36 -14.63
CA GLU A 89 -5.28 16.98 -13.52
C GLU A 89 -6.80 16.68 -13.58
N THR A 90 -7.36 16.52 -14.78
CA THR A 90 -8.76 16.12 -14.96
C THR A 90 -8.99 14.72 -14.41
N TYR A 91 -8.11 13.77 -14.74
CA TYR A 91 -8.21 12.40 -14.20
C TYR A 91 -7.92 12.37 -12.71
N LYS A 92 -6.89 13.08 -12.25
CA LYS A 92 -6.58 13.18 -10.82
C LYS A 92 -7.77 13.70 -10.02
N ALA A 93 -8.42 14.75 -10.49
CA ALA A 93 -9.62 15.30 -9.86
C ALA A 93 -10.78 14.29 -9.81
N LEU A 94 -11.00 13.54 -10.90
CA LEU A 94 -12.02 12.50 -10.96
C LEU A 94 -11.72 11.34 -10.00
N LEU A 95 -10.45 10.95 -9.86
CA LEU A 95 -10.02 9.80 -9.05
C LEU A 95 -9.86 10.12 -7.56
N ARG A 96 -10.03 11.38 -7.12
CA ARG A 96 -9.91 11.77 -5.70
C ARG A 96 -10.68 10.86 -4.72
N PRO A 97 -11.94 10.45 -4.97
CA PRO A 97 -12.69 9.61 -4.03
C PRO A 97 -12.09 8.24 -3.75
N VAL A 98 -11.20 7.77 -4.63
CA VAL A 98 -10.50 6.48 -4.49
C VAL A 98 -8.98 6.66 -4.46
N SER A 99 -8.50 7.87 -4.18
CA SER A 99 -7.07 8.14 -4.09
C SER A 99 -6.57 7.95 -2.66
N PRO A 100 -5.63 7.02 -2.41
CA PRO A 100 -5.00 6.89 -1.10
C PRO A 100 -4.14 8.10 -0.71
N LEU A 101 -3.87 9.02 -1.65
CA LEU A 101 -3.13 10.28 -1.40
C LEU A 101 -4.05 11.46 -1.06
N GLU A 102 -5.36 11.27 -1.09
CA GLU A 102 -6.35 12.33 -0.79
C GLU A 102 -7.14 12.02 0.50
N LEU A 103 -6.99 10.81 1.05
CA LEU A 103 -7.64 10.37 2.28
C LEU A 103 -6.60 10.16 3.38
N GLU A 104 -6.92 10.64 4.58
CA GLU A 104 -6.02 10.50 5.74
C GLU A 104 -6.04 9.05 6.23
N PRO A 105 -4.87 8.41 6.44
CA PRO A 105 -4.80 7.08 7.04
C PRO A 105 -5.37 7.05 8.46
N VAL A 106 -6.23 6.08 8.75
CA VAL A 106 -6.75 5.80 10.12
C VAL A 106 -5.86 4.82 10.89
N VAL A 107 -5.04 4.03 10.18
CA VAL A 107 -4.05 3.13 10.81
C VAL A 107 -2.93 3.97 11.47
N PRO A 108 -2.54 3.69 12.73
CA PRO A 108 -1.48 4.44 13.43
C PRO A 108 -0.15 4.45 12.70
N HIS A 109 0.62 5.55 12.84
CA HIS A 109 1.88 5.79 12.13
C HIS A 109 2.87 4.64 12.23
N GLU A 110 3.11 4.15 13.45
CA GLU A 110 4.05 3.09 13.76
C GLU A 110 3.65 1.72 13.20
N ARG A 111 2.39 1.58 12.75
CA ARG A 111 1.81 0.36 12.19
C ARG A 111 1.58 0.44 10.67
N ARG A 112 2.11 1.50 10.04
CA ARG A 112 2.19 1.66 8.59
C ARG A 112 3.63 1.48 8.14
N ALA A 113 3.84 0.79 7.04
CA ALA A 113 5.15 0.76 6.42
C ALA A 113 5.09 0.61 4.91
N ILE A 114 6.20 0.98 4.27
CA ILE A 114 6.37 0.91 2.83
C ILE A 114 7.62 0.08 2.54
N PHE A 115 7.60 -0.71 1.47
CA PHE A 115 8.84 -1.18 0.87
C PHE A 115 8.81 -0.92 -0.63
N ALA A 116 9.92 -0.49 -1.19
CA ALA A 116 9.97 -0.03 -2.56
C ALA A 116 11.32 -0.30 -3.21
N SER A 117 11.28 -0.53 -4.51
CA SER A 117 12.45 -0.65 -5.36
C SER A 117 12.95 0.73 -5.77
N VAL A 118 14.28 0.89 -5.82
CA VAL A 118 14.92 2.09 -6.37
C VAL A 118 15.02 2.11 -7.91
N VAL A 119 14.79 0.99 -8.59
CA VAL A 119 14.94 0.84 -10.06
C VAL A 119 13.66 0.36 -10.75
N ASP A 120 12.52 0.46 -10.06
CA ASP A 120 11.23 0.07 -10.61
C ASP A 120 10.82 0.98 -11.77
N ARG A 121 10.45 0.38 -12.89
CA ARG A 121 9.95 1.09 -14.07
C ARG A 121 8.47 0.83 -14.33
N VAL A 122 7.85 -0.09 -13.60
CA VAL A 122 6.42 -0.39 -13.69
C VAL A 122 5.67 0.54 -12.73
N VAL A 123 6.12 0.58 -11.48
CA VAL A 123 5.62 1.50 -10.46
C VAL A 123 6.81 2.34 -9.98
N PRO A 124 7.07 3.50 -10.59
CA PRO A 124 8.30 4.24 -10.32
C PRO A 124 8.43 4.65 -8.84
N PRO A 125 9.67 4.83 -8.32
CA PRO A 125 9.92 5.17 -6.91
C PRO A 125 9.14 6.37 -6.37
N VAL A 126 8.78 7.31 -7.25
CA VAL A 126 7.96 8.48 -6.90
C VAL A 126 6.62 8.08 -6.28
N GLN A 127 6.04 6.94 -6.66
CA GLN A 127 4.76 6.48 -6.11
C GLN A 127 4.92 6.11 -4.63
N ALA A 128 5.95 5.34 -4.29
CA ALA A 128 6.28 5.01 -2.91
C ALA A 128 6.65 6.27 -2.10
N HIS A 129 7.41 7.19 -2.70
CA HIS A 129 7.79 8.43 -2.04
C HIS A 129 6.59 9.35 -1.75
N SER A 130 5.64 9.47 -2.69
CA SER A 130 4.41 10.23 -2.49
C SER A 130 3.58 9.67 -1.34
N LEU A 131 3.42 8.34 -1.28
CA LEU A 131 2.72 7.71 -0.15
C LEU A 131 3.47 7.90 1.17
N TRP A 132 4.80 7.77 1.15
CA TRP A 132 5.63 7.99 2.33
C TRP A 132 5.47 9.40 2.91
N ARG A 133 5.48 10.43 2.05
CA ARG A 133 5.22 11.82 2.46
C ARG A 133 3.79 12.00 2.97
N HIS A 134 2.81 11.40 2.30
CA HIS A 134 1.40 11.48 2.69
C HIS A 134 1.13 10.84 4.05
N TRP A 135 1.80 9.74 4.36
CA TRP A 135 1.68 9.03 5.64
C TRP A 135 2.54 9.60 6.77
N ASP A 136 3.04 10.82 6.62
CA ASP A 136 3.92 11.50 7.58
C ASP A 136 5.23 10.73 7.84
N GLU A 137 5.85 10.26 6.75
CA GLU A 137 7.18 9.65 6.76
C GLU A 137 7.32 8.39 7.64
N PRO A 138 6.45 7.36 7.48
CA PRO A 138 6.58 6.11 8.23
C PRO A 138 7.82 5.32 7.77
N ARG A 139 8.03 4.15 8.39
CA ARG A 139 9.11 3.24 8.00
C ARG A 139 9.04 2.93 6.49
N ILE A 140 10.17 3.07 5.80
CA ILE A 140 10.33 2.66 4.41
C ILE A 140 11.59 1.80 4.20
N GLY A 141 11.43 0.63 3.57
CA GLY A 141 12.53 -0.24 3.16
C GLY A 141 12.79 -0.14 1.66
N TRP A 142 13.95 0.40 1.29
CA TRP A 142 14.38 0.48 -0.10
C TRP A 142 15.24 -0.72 -0.48
N TYR A 143 14.94 -1.37 -1.61
CA TYR A 143 15.74 -2.49 -2.11
C TYR A 143 16.27 -2.27 -3.53
N GLN A 144 17.42 -2.90 -3.83
CA GLN A 144 18.06 -2.89 -5.14
C GLN A 144 17.51 -4.02 -6.01
N GLY A 145 16.52 -3.74 -6.85
CA GLY A 145 15.99 -4.71 -7.82
C GLY A 145 14.73 -4.23 -8.50
N ALA A 146 14.31 -4.85 -9.61
CA ALA A 146 13.10 -4.43 -10.34
C ALA A 146 11.79 -4.89 -9.65
N HIS A 147 10.64 -4.51 -10.23
CA HIS A 147 9.28 -4.74 -9.70
C HIS A 147 9.01 -6.18 -9.21
N GLN A 148 9.54 -7.20 -9.90
CA GLN A 148 9.28 -8.62 -9.63
C GLN A 148 10.17 -9.26 -8.55
N ARG A 149 11.24 -8.59 -8.09
CA ARG A 149 12.18 -9.19 -7.11
C ARG A 149 11.73 -9.07 -5.65
N PHE A 150 10.56 -8.49 -5.39
CA PHE A 150 10.15 -8.11 -4.03
C PHE A 150 10.02 -9.29 -3.06
N ILE A 151 9.57 -10.47 -3.50
CA ILE A 151 9.34 -11.65 -2.64
C ILE A 151 10.63 -12.14 -1.96
N ARG A 152 11.80 -11.83 -2.53
CA ARG A 152 13.10 -12.31 -2.05
C ARG A 152 14.00 -11.19 -1.51
N ALA A 153 13.53 -9.95 -1.46
CA ALA A 153 14.30 -8.82 -0.96
C ALA A 153 14.32 -8.86 0.59
N PRO A 154 15.49 -8.98 1.24
CA PRO A 154 15.57 -9.03 2.70
C PRO A 154 15.02 -7.76 3.35
N GLU A 155 15.07 -6.62 2.65
CA GLU A 155 14.55 -5.34 3.14
C GLU A 155 13.03 -5.35 3.26
N GLY A 156 12.32 -5.94 2.30
CA GLY A 156 10.86 -6.08 2.37
C GLY A 156 10.43 -7.00 3.51
N ARG A 157 11.16 -8.10 3.72
CA ARG A 157 10.91 -9.01 4.85
C ARG A 157 11.14 -8.32 6.19
N LYS A 158 12.25 -7.60 6.34
CA LYS A 158 12.56 -6.84 7.56
C LYS A 158 11.47 -5.81 7.87
N VAL A 159 11.02 -5.05 6.87
CA VAL A 159 9.93 -4.09 7.04
C VAL A 159 8.65 -4.77 7.51
N LEU A 160 8.29 -5.91 6.92
CA LEU A 160 7.11 -6.68 7.33
C LEU A 160 7.24 -7.15 8.78
N GLU A 161 8.36 -7.78 9.14
CA GLU A 161 8.61 -8.27 10.50
C GLU A 161 8.52 -7.13 11.54
N GLU A 162 9.19 -5.99 11.30
CA GLU A 162 9.15 -4.84 12.19
C GLU A 162 7.73 -4.22 12.31
N THR A 163 6.93 -4.30 11.25
CA THR A 163 5.55 -3.79 11.25
C THR A 163 4.61 -4.73 12.01
N LEU A 164 4.78 -6.04 11.84
CA LEU A 164 4.04 -7.05 12.61
C LEU A 164 4.40 -6.98 14.10
N HIS A 165 5.68 -6.73 14.44
CA HIS A 165 6.09 -6.49 15.82
C HIS A 165 5.42 -5.25 16.42
N ALA A 166 5.37 -4.13 15.69
CA ALA A 166 4.71 -2.90 16.15
C ALA A 166 3.19 -3.06 16.36
N ALA A 167 2.59 -4.07 15.73
CA ALA A 167 1.19 -4.44 15.86
C ALA A 167 0.94 -5.63 16.82
N ASP A 168 1.95 -6.06 17.59
CA ASP A 168 1.86 -7.22 18.50
C ASP A 168 1.41 -8.53 17.81
N MET A 169 1.69 -8.67 16.50
CA MET A 169 1.27 -9.82 15.68
C MET A 169 2.30 -10.95 15.61
N LEU A 170 3.50 -10.74 16.16
CA LEU A 170 4.54 -11.78 16.26
C LEU A 170 4.70 -12.22 17.71
N PRO A 171 5.07 -13.50 17.95
CA PRO A 171 5.40 -13.96 19.29
C PRO A 171 6.46 -13.05 19.91
N LYS A 172 6.23 -12.60 21.15
CA LYS A 172 7.28 -11.93 21.92
C LYS A 172 8.42 -12.93 22.09
N GLU A 173 9.65 -12.56 21.71
CA GLU A 173 10.79 -13.43 21.93
C GLU A 173 10.87 -13.79 23.41
N THR A 174 10.63 -15.06 23.73
CA THR A 174 10.92 -15.60 25.05
C THR A 174 12.43 -15.61 25.18
N THR A 175 13.01 -14.58 25.83
CA THR A 175 14.38 -14.65 26.34
C THR A 175 14.42 -15.68 27.45
N GLY A 176 14.49 -16.96 27.06
CA GLY A 176 14.74 -18.07 27.95
C GLY A 176 16.21 -18.07 28.36
N THR A 177 16.52 -17.38 29.45
CA THR A 177 17.73 -17.66 30.22
C THR A 177 17.56 -19.02 30.88
N ALA A 178 17.88 -20.09 30.15
CA ALA A 178 18.17 -21.38 30.76
C ALA A 178 19.57 -21.31 31.38
N SER A 179 19.64 -20.79 32.61
CA SER A 179 20.77 -21.02 33.49
C SER A 179 20.73 -22.47 33.96
N HIS A 180 21.38 -23.37 33.23
CA HIS A 180 21.80 -24.65 33.79
C HIS A 180 23.04 -24.42 34.65
N SER A 181 22.84 -24.20 35.94
CA SER A 181 23.86 -24.47 36.96
C SER A 181 23.90 -25.99 37.20
N GLY A 182 25.11 -26.54 37.11
CA GLY A 182 25.40 -27.95 37.40
C GLY A 182 25.52 -28.26 38.89
#